data_AF-A0A4D6Q716-F1
#
_entry.id   AF-A0A4D6Q716-F1
#
_cell.length_a   1.000
_cell.length_b   1.000
_cell.length_c   1.000
_cell.angle_alpha   90.00
_cell.angle_beta   90.00
_cell.angle_gamma   90.00
#
_symmetry.space_group_name_H-M   'P 1'
#
loop_
_entity.id
_entity.type
_entity.pdbx_description
1 polymer ?
#
loop_
_entity_poly.entity_id
_entity_poly.type
_entity_poly.pdbx_seq_one_letter_code
_entity_poly.pdbx_strand_id
1 'polypeptide(L)'
;MGRKLRLERLEEVEGMPCPDIGGKSHTQPESNGMKTDHRAHQVDYSAFIDKKWDALPADEFVGMVSSTHFLGNPLIRTQHLIGLGTWDKTSADTIVAHLQLRVAHQKYTDETLGDVRLTANDHGTGVLTLKCIQGEWRFAGLIPRSRWSAGDVAKVFGP
;
A
#
# COMPACT_ATOMS: atom_id res chain seq x y z
N MET A 1 16.73 -26.20 -14.63
CA MET A 1 15.96 -25.33 -15.54
C MET A 1 15.68 -24.02 -14.82
N GLY A 2 16.61 -23.07 -14.90
CA GLY A 2 16.54 -21.81 -14.14
C GLY A 2 15.56 -20.85 -14.80
N ARG A 3 14.49 -20.47 -14.11
CA ARG A 3 13.62 -19.37 -14.57
C ARG A 3 14.45 -18.09 -14.50
N LYS A 4 14.74 -17.53 -15.67
CA LYS A 4 15.34 -16.20 -15.81
C LYS A 4 14.32 -15.21 -15.23
N LEU A 5 14.57 -14.74 -14.00
CA LEU A 5 13.80 -13.66 -13.40
C LEU A 5 14.02 -12.43 -14.29
N ARG A 6 13.03 -12.11 -15.11
CA ARG A 6 13.01 -10.90 -15.91
C ARG A 6 12.52 -9.81 -14.98
N LEU A 7 13.43 -8.96 -14.49
CA LEU A 7 13.06 -7.75 -13.79
C LEU A 7 12.41 -6.81 -14.80
N GLU A 8 11.10 -6.68 -14.73
CA GLU A 8 10.31 -5.77 -15.55
C GLU A 8 10.12 -4.44 -14.79
N ARG A 9 10.09 -3.31 -15.51
CA ARG A 9 9.91 -1.98 -14.91
C ARG A 9 8.42 -1.75 -14.63
N LEU A 10 8.07 -0.99 -13.60
CA LEU A 10 6.67 -0.73 -13.22
C LEU A 10 5.80 -0.16 -14.32
N GLU A 11 6.38 0.67 -15.19
CA GLU A 11 5.71 1.23 -16.38
C GLU A 11 5.12 0.13 -17.28
N GLU A 12 5.70 -1.06 -17.26
CA GLU A 12 5.26 -2.22 -18.04
C GLU A 12 4.06 -2.95 -17.40
N VAL A 13 3.74 -2.66 -16.12
CA VAL A 13 2.52 -3.17 -15.45
C VAL A 13 1.26 -2.46 -15.93
N GLU A 14 1.33 -1.15 -16.21
CA GLU A 14 0.17 -0.36 -16.68
C GLU A 14 -0.38 -0.89 -18.01
N GLY A 15 0.49 -1.48 -18.83
CA GLY A 15 0.11 -2.14 -20.08
C GLY A 15 -0.21 -3.64 -19.94
N MET A 16 -0.04 -4.26 -18.77
CA MET A 16 -0.23 -5.69 -18.61
C MET A 16 -1.71 -6.02 -18.38
N PRO A 17 -2.38 -6.69 -19.34
CA PRO A 17 -3.77 -7.02 -19.19
C PRO A 17 -3.96 -7.94 -17.98
N CYS A 18 -4.90 -7.55 -17.12
CA CYS A 18 -5.47 -8.43 -16.11
C CYS A 18 -6.01 -9.65 -16.88
N PRO A 19 -5.52 -10.88 -16.62
CA PRO A 19 -6.03 -12.01 -17.36
C PRO A 19 -7.52 -12.16 -17.07
N ASP A 20 -8.29 -12.48 -18.10
CA ASP A 20 -9.64 -12.99 -17.94
C ASP A 20 -9.55 -14.39 -17.33
N ILE A 21 -9.38 -14.42 -16.01
CA ILE A 21 -9.55 -15.60 -15.18
C ILE A 21 -11.05 -15.88 -15.15
N GLY A 22 -11.54 -16.41 -16.27
CA GLY A 22 -12.94 -16.61 -16.64
C GLY A 22 -13.85 -16.62 -15.43
N GLY A 23 -14.52 -15.49 -15.20
CA GLY A 23 -15.56 -15.38 -14.20
C GLY A 23 -16.68 -16.31 -14.58
N LYS A 24 -16.66 -17.56 -14.10
CA LYS A 24 -17.91 -18.30 -13.97
C LYS A 24 -18.79 -17.43 -13.09
N SER A 25 -19.90 -16.97 -13.65
CA SER A 25 -21.03 -16.45 -12.91
C SER A 25 -21.53 -17.55 -11.97
N HIS A 26 -20.84 -17.75 -10.85
CA HIS A 26 -21.36 -18.52 -9.76
C HIS A 26 -22.28 -17.60 -8.96
N THR A 27 -23.57 -17.65 -9.32
CA THR A 27 -24.60 -17.68 -8.29
C THR A 27 -24.21 -18.79 -7.30
N GLN A 28 -23.50 -18.45 -6.22
CA GLN A 28 -23.22 -19.40 -5.16
C GLN A 28 -24.48 -19.53 -4.29
N PRO A 29 -24.98 -20.75 -4.04
CA PRO A 29 -25.89 -20.97 -2.93
C PRO A 29 -25.12 -20.76 -1.62
N GLU A 30 -25.81 -20.21 -0.63
CA GLU A 30 -25.28 -19.90 0.69
C GLU A 30 -24.66 -21.16 1.33
N SER A 31 -23.33 -21.17 1.48
CA SER A 31 -22.65 -22.11 2.37
C SER A 31 -21.84 -21.34 3.40
N ASN A 32 -22.08 -21.73 4.65
CA ASN A 32 -21.51 -21.17 5.86
C ASN A 32 -20.03 -21.60 5.94
N GLY A 33 -19.14 -20.76 5.42
CA GLY A 33 -17.70 -20.98 5.42
C GLY A 33 -17.01 -19.66 5.10
N MET A 34 -15.98 -19.32 5.87
CA MET A 34 -15.27 -18.05 5.84
C MET A 34 -15.02 -17.56 4.41
N LYS A 35 -15.88 -16.64 3.94
CA LYS A 35 -15.74 -16.01 2.62
C LYS A 35 -14.47 -15.18 2.68
N THR A 36 -13.47 -15.50 1.87
CA THR A 36 -12.35 -14.60 1.63
C THR A 36 -12.93 -13.33 1.02
N ASP A 37 -13.09 -12.28 1.83
CA ASP A 37 -13.49 -10.97 1.33
C ASP A 37 -12.41 -10.52 0.34
N HIS A 38 -12.77 -10.42 -0.95
CA HIS A 38 -11.86 -9.94 -1.99
C HIS A 38 -11.39 -8.49 -1.75
N ARG A 39 -11.97 -7.82 -0.75
CA ARG A 39 -11.58 -6.49 -0.27
C ARG A 39 -10.66 -6.53 0.95
N ALA A 40 -10.25 -7.69 1.45
CA ALA A 40 -9.28 -7.77 2.53
C ALA A 40 -7.84 -7.55 2.02
N HIS A 41 -7.00 -6.89 2.81
CA HIS A 41 -5.64 -6.51 2.45
C HIS A 41 -4.63 -7.12 3.42
N GLN A 42 -3.52 -7.65 2.90
CA GLN A 42 -2.38 -8.00 3.74
C GLN A 42 -1.55 -6.73 3.99
N VAL A 43 -1.57 -6.23 5.22
CA VAL A 43 -0.87 -5.00 5.61
C VAL A 43 0.12 -5.30 6.71
N ASP A 44 1.39 -4.99 6.51
CA ASP A 44 2.44 -5.20 7.50
C ASP A 44 3.18 -3.87 7.74
N TYR A 45 2.78 -3.17 8.81
CA TYR A 45 3.38 -1.92 9.28
C TYR A 45 4.28 -2.15 10.50
N SER A 46 4.79 -3.37 10.69
CA SER A 46 5.67 -3.70 11.81
C SER A 46 6.87 -2.76 11.92
N ALA A 47 7.42 -2.32 10.78
CA ALA A 47 8.54 -1.38 10.72
C ALA A 47 8.25 0.04 11.25
N PHE A 48 6.98 0.43 11.45
CA PHE A 48 6.59 1.79 11.83
C PHE A 48 5.81 1.83 13.15
N ILE A 49 4.85 0.92 13.33
CA ILE A 49 3.91 0.95 14.46
C ILE A 49 3.73 -0.43 15.11
N ASP A 50 4.58 -1.40 14.80
CA ASP A 50 4.53 -2.77 15.33
C ASP A 50 3.15 -3.45 15.14
N LYS A 51 2.50 -3.21 13.99
CA LYS A 51 1.21 -3.82 13.64
C LYS A 51 1.25 -4.55 12.31
N LYS A 52 0.51 -5.64 12.25
CA LYS A 52 0.34 -6.47 11.06
C LYS A 52 -1.07 -7.05 11.02
N TRP A 53 -1.63 -7.12 9.82
CA TRP A 53 -2.93 -7.70 9.53
C TRP A 53 -2.82 -8.58 8.29
N ASP A 54 -3.19 -9.85 8.42
CA ASP A 54 -3.16 -10.79 7.29
C ASP A 54 -4.38 -10.62 6.35
N ALA A 55 -5.47 -10.06 6.87
CA ALA A 55 -6.70 -9.82 6.12
C ALA A 55 -7.48 -8.62 6.71
N LEU A 56 -6.98 -7.40 6.52
CA LEU A 56 -7.64 -6.17 6.95
C LEU A 56 -8.76 -5.80 5.95
N PRO A 57 -10.04 -5.73 6.35
CA PRO A 57 -11.12 -5.31 5.46
C PRO A 57 -10.86 -3.92 4.85
N ALA A 58 -11.22 -3.70 3.59
CA ALA A 58 -10.97 -2.42 2.90
C ALA A 58 -11.52 -1.22 3.68
N ASP A 59 -12.72 -1.32 4.24
CA ASP A 59 -13.34 -0.22 4.99
C ASP A 59 -12.54 0.09 6.28
N GLU A 60 -11.99 -0.93 6.93
CA GLU A 60 -11.09 -0.76 8.09
C GLU A 60 -9.73 -0.19 7.68
N PHE A 61 -9.19 -0.60 6.53
CA PHE A 61 -7.96 -0.02 5.99
C PHE A 61 -8.14 1.46 5.68
N VAL A 62 -9.23 1.83 4.99
CA VAL A 62 -9.57 3.23 4.70
C VAL A 62 -9.76 4.01 5.99
N GLY A 63 -10.50 3.47 6.95
CA GLY A 63 -10.70 4.11 8.26
C GLY A 63 -9.39 4.35 9.02
N MET A 64 -8.48 3.38 8.99
CA MET A 64 -7.14 3.52 9.58
C MET A 64 -6.35 4.65 8.88
N VAL A 65 -6.23 4.62 7.55
CA VAL A 65 -5.39 5.60 6.84
C VAL A 65 -5.97 7.01 6.87
N SER A 66 -7.30 7.14 6.84
CA SER A 66 -8.03 8.43 6.86
C SER A 66 -8.26 9.00 8.26
N SER A 67 -7.79 8.33 9.31
CA SER A 67 -7.88 8.84 10.69
C SER A 67 -7.19 10.19 10.85
N THR A 68 -7.78 11.08 11.65
CA THR A 68 -7.17 12.38 12.04
C THR A 68 -5.91 12.22 12.91
N HIS A 69 -5.68 11.02 13.45
CA HIS A 69 -4.43 10.64 14.11
C HIS A 69 -3.36 10.14 13.13
N PHE A 70 -3.66 10.14 11.83
CA PHE A 70 -2.75 9.71 10.76
C PHE A 70 -2.87 10.62 9.52
N LEU A 71 -3.10 10.09 8.31
CA LEU A 71 -3.10 10.89 7.08
C LEU A 71 -4.35 11.76 6.92
N GLY A 72 -5.41 11.53 7.70
CA GLY A 72 -6.60 12.39 7.72
C GLY A 72 -6.42 13.69 8.52
N ASN A 73 -5.27 13.91 9.15
CA ASN A 73 -5.01 15.15 9.88
C ASN A 73 -4.92 16.35 8.91
N PRO A 74 -5.78 17.38 9.03
CA PRO A 74 -5.77 18.52 8.12
C PRO A 74 -4.48 19.33 8.19
N LEU A 75 -3.72 19.22 9.29
CA LEU A 75 -2.44 19.89 9.50
C LEU A 75 -1.26 19.12 8.92
N ILE A 76 -1.46 17.93 8.35
CA ILE A 76 -0.38 17.12 7.79
C ILE A 76 -0.46 17.18 6.26
N ARG A 77 0.69 17.42 5.62
CA ARG A 77 0.87 17.22 4.18
C ARG A 77 1.89 16.13 3.97
N THR A 78 1.59 15.24 3.03
CA THR A 78 2.48 14.14 2.68
C THR A 78 2.68 14.07 1.18
N GLN A 79 3.85 13.57 0.78
CA GLN A 79 4.11 13.16 -0.60
C GLN A 79 4.72 11.77 -0.55
N HIS A 80 3.96 10.77 -1.00
CA HIS A 80 4.43 9.40 -1.16
C HIS A 80 5.03 9.25 -2.56
N LEU A 81 6.31 9.58 -2.71
CA LEU A 81 6.98 9.51 -4.01
C LEU A 81 7.46 8.08 -4.25
N ILE A 82 6.90 7.46 -5.29
CA ILE A 82 7.33 6.15 -5.80
C ILE A 82 8.53 6.39 -6.72
N GLY A 83 9.67 5.82 -6.34
CA GLY A 83 10.91 5.88 -7.12
C GLY A 83 11.04 4.69 -8.07
N LEU A 84 12.26 4.19 -8.22
CA LEU A 84 12.49 2.97 -8.99
C LEU A 84 11.77 1.79 -8.35
N GLY A 85 11.18 0.94 -9.17
CA GLY A 85 10.75 -0.35 -8.68
C GLY A 85 10.68 -1.41 -9.77
N THR A 86 10.59 -2.63 -9.29
CA THR A 86 10.57 -3.86 -10.08
C THR A 86 9.38 -4.67 -9.64
N TRP A 87 8.95 -5.63 -10.45
CA TRP A 87 7.82 -6.45 -10.09
C TRP A 87 7.96 -7.88 -10.63
N ASP A 88 7.26 -8.78 -9.97
CA ASP A 88 7.15 -10.18 -10.33
C ASP A 88 5.67 -10.56 -10.40
N LYS A 89 5.24 -11.13 -11.53
CA LYS A 89 3.93 -11.79 -11.62
C LYS A 89 4.04 -13.16 -10.97
N THR A 90 3.59 -13.26 -9.73
CA THR A 90 3.75 -14.46 -8.89
C THR A 90 2.69 -15.54 -9.19
N SER A 91 1.54 -15.15 -9.75
CA SER A 91 0.50 -16.03 -10.25
C SER A 91 -0.22 -15.41 -11.45
N ALA A 92 -1.25 -16.07 -12.00
CA ALA A 92 -2.06 -15.48 -13.07
C ALA A 92 -2.68 -14.14 -12.62
N ASP A 93 -3.17 -14.08 -11.40
CA ASP A 93 -3.97 -12.99 -10.84
C ASP A 93 -3.24 -12.15 -9.79
N THR A 94 -1.93 -12.35 -9.57
CA THR A 94 -1.18 -11.63 -8.52
C THR A 94 0.14 -11.10 -9.06
N ILE A 95 0.42 -9.83 -8.73
CA ILE A 95 1.70 -9.16 -8.95
C ILE A 95 2.24 -8.73 -7.59
N VAL A 96 3.53 -8.91 -7.39
CA VAL A 96 4.27 -8.35 -6.25
C VAL A 96 5.27 -7.34 -6.79
N ALA A 97 5.15 -6.09 -6.38
CA ALA A 97 6.04 -5.00 -6.76
C ALA A 97 6.94 -4.59 -5.59
N HIS A 98 8.22 -4.36 -5.87
CA HIS A 98 9.23 -3.87 -4.97
C HIS A 98 9.58 -2.43 -5.36
N LEU A 99 9.23 -1.47 -4.50
CA LEU A 99 9.27 -0.05 -4.79
C LEU A 99 10.29 0.65 -3.91
N GLN A 100 11.06 1.59 -4.46
CA GLN A 100 11.70 2.64 -3.67
C GLN A 100 10.64 3.67 -3.28
N LEU A 101 10.71 4.14 -2.03
CA LEU A 101 9.79 5.14 -1.51
C LEU A 101 10.58 6.26 -0.84
N ARG A 102 10.17 7.49 -1.14
CA ARG A 102 10.54 8.68 -0.36
C ARG A 102 9.26 9.35 0.08
N VAL A 103 8.99 9.34 1.38
CA VAL A 103 7.76 9.89 1.95
C VAL A 103 8.09 11.17 2.71
N ALA A 104 7.80 12.30 2.08
CA ALA A 104 7.94 13.60 2.73
C ALA A 104 6.70 13.88 3.59
N HIS A 105 6.91 14.34 4.81
CA HIS A 105 5.86 14.76 5.72
C HIS A 105 6.14 16.16 6.26
N GLN A 106 5.08 16.95 6.38
CA GLN A 106 5.11 18.28 6.97
C GLN A 106 3.86 18.48 7.85
N LYS A 107 4.05 18.85 9.12
CA LYS A 107 2.97 19.21 10.05
C LYS A 107 2.99 20.71 10.32
N TYR A 108 1.84 21.35 10.16
CA TYR A 108 1.65 22.77 10.39
C TYR A 108 1.18 23.05 11.82
N THR A 109 1.30 24.29 12.27
CA THR A 109 0.82 24.74 13.58
C THR A 109 -0.70 24.78 13.67
N ASP A 110 -1.36 25.12 12.57
CA ASP A 110 -2.80 25.33 12.46
C ASP A 110 -3.28 25.23 11.00
N GLU A 111 -4.58 25.34 10.80
CA GLU A 111 -5.25 25.13 9.50
C GLU A 111 -5.01 26.25 8.49
N THR A 112 -4.37 27.37 8.88
CA THR A 112 -3.95 28.39 7.91
C THR A 112 -2.78 27.93 7.05
N LEU A 113 -2.05 26.89 7.51
CA LEU A 113 -0.86 26.33 6.86
C LEU A 113 0.26 27.36 6.65
N GLY A 114 0.30 28.43 7.45
CA GLY A 114 1.31 29.47 7.36
C GLY A 114 2.66 29.04 7.93
N ASP A 115 2.65 28.38 9.09
CA ASP A 115 3.85 28.01 9.83
C ASP A 115 4.04 26.49 9.93
N VAL A 116 5.24 26.04 9.56
CA VAL A 116 5.64 24.63 9.65
C VAL A 116 6.13 24.33 11.05
N ARG A 117 5.45 23.42 11.74
CA ARG A 117 5.86 22.94 13.07
C ARG A 117 6.91 21.85 12.98
N LEU A 118 6.75 20.89 12.06
CA LEU A 118 7.66 19.74 11.90
C LEU A 118 7.79 19.35 10.43
N THR A 119 8.98 18.89 10.06
CA THR A 119 9.25 18.23 8.78
C THR A 119 9.99 16.93 9.03
N ALA A 120 9.55 15.85 8.39
CA ALA A 120 10.25 14.58 8.42
C ALA A 120 10.16 13.87 7.07
N ASN A 121 11.26 13.31 6.58
CA ASN A 121 11.30 12.55 5.33
C ASN A 121 11.73 11.12 5.63
N ASP A 122 10.88 10.15 5.32
CA ASP A 122 11.23 8.74 5.39
C ASP A 122 11.79 8.25 4.05
N HIS A 123 12.87 7.49 4.11
CA HIS A 123 13.52 6.90 2.94
C HIS A 123 13.60 5.39 3.12
N GLY A 124 13.07 4.65 2.15
CA GLY A 124 12.94 3.22 2.30
C GLY A 124 12.47 2.50 1.05
N THR A 125 11.90 1.33 1.27
CA THR A 125 11.30 0.51 0.22
C THR A 125 9.90 0.06 0.62
N GLY A 126 9.11 -0.38 -0.33
CA GLY A 126 7.80 -0.98 -0.10
C GLY A 126 7.62 -2.23 -0.94
N VAL A 127 6.92 -3.21 -0.40
CA VAL A 127 6.36 -4.31 -1.18
C VAL A 127 4.88 -4.06 -1.34
N LEU A 128 4.42 -3.95 -2.58
CA LEU A 128 3.02 -3.75 -2.94
C LEU A 128 2.50 -5.04 -3.60
N THR A 129 1.39 -5.56 -3.10
CA THR A 129 0.70 -6.69 -3.75
C THR A 129 -0.50 -6.16 -4.51
N LEU A 130 -0.60 -6.52 -5.78
CA LEU A 130 -1.78 -6.27 -6.61
C LEU A 130 -2.46 -7.60 -6.92
N LYS A 131 -3.80 -7.60 -6.90
CA LYS A 131 -4.60 -8.74 -7.37
C LYS A 131 -5.52 -8.34 -8.51
N CYS A 132 -5.64 -9.22 -9.50
CA CYS A 132 -6.59 -9.09 -10.59
C CYS A 132 -7.98 -9.49 -10.08
N ILE A 133 -8.91 -8.53 -10.01
CA ILE A 133 -10.28 -8.74 -9.54
C ILE A 133 -11.21 -8.13 -10.58
N GLN A 134 -12.07 -8.97 -11.17
CA GLN A 134 -13.03 -8.55 -12.19
C GLN A 134 -12.36 -7.81 -13.37
N GLY A 135 -11.18 -8.28 -13.80
CA GLY A 135 -10.46 -7.70 -14.93
C GLY A 135 -9.67 -6.42 -14.61
N GLU A 136 -9.60 -5.99 -13.34
CA GLU A 136 -8.79 -4.84 -12.92
C GLU A 136 -7.73 -5.24 -11.88
N TRP A 137 -6.51 -4.71 -12.02
CA TRP A 137 -5.49 -4.82 -10.99
C TRP A 137 -5.85 -3.89 -9.82
N ARG A 138 -6.05 -4.47 -8.64
CA ARG A 138 -6.41 -3.75 -7.41
C ARG A 138 -5.33 -3.92 -6.35
N PHE A 139 -5.20 -2.90 -5.50
CA PHE A 139 -4.40 -2.98 -4.27
C PHE A 139 -4.89 -4.14 -3.40
N ALA A 140 -3.97 -5.01 -2.98
CA ALA A 140 -4.26 -6.18 -2.16
C ALA A 140 -3.32 -6.33 -0.95
N GLY A 141 -2.27 -5.52 -0.86
CA GLY A 141 -1.40 -5.52 0.30
C GLY A 141 -0.22 -4.58 0.22
N LEU A 142 0.34 -4.26 1.37
CA LEU A 142 1.44 -3.31 1.51
C LEU A 142 2.34 -3.68 2.70
N ILE A 143 3.66 -3.67 2.44
CA ILE A 143 4.70 -3.85 3.44
C ILE A 143 5.76 -2.76 3.22
N PRO A 144 5.64 -1.58 3.84
CA PRO A 144 6.67 -0.57 3.79
C PRO A 144 7.81 -0.92 4.75
N ARG A 145 9.00 -0.47 4.41
CA ARG A 145 10.22 -0.65 5.20
C ARG A 145 10.96 0.68 5.22
N SER A 146 11.09 1.28 6.40
CA SER A 146 11.97 2.41 6.58
C SER A 146 13.43 1.94 6.60
N ARG A 147 14.32 2.70 5.96
CA ARG A 147 15.77 2.50 6.04
C ARG A 147 16.41 3.55 6.93
N TRP A 148 16.02 4.81 6.75
CA TRP A 148 16.43 5.95 7.54
C TRP A 148 15.45 7.11 7.34
N SER A 149 15.39 8.02 8.31
CA SER A 149 14.59 9.24 8.21
C SER A 149 15.44 10.49 8.44
N ALA A 150 15.15 11.54 7.68
CA ALA A 150 15.56 12.90 8.04
C ALA A 150 14.48 13.50 8.93
N GLY A 151 14.79 13.79 10.19
CA GLY A 151 13.80 14.21 11.19
C GLY A 151 13.07 13.03 11.84
N ASP A 152 12.04 13.35 12.62
CA ASP A 152 11.31 12.40 13.47
C ASP A 152 9.89 12.20 12.94
N VAL A 153 9.69 11.11 12.19
CA VAL A 153 8.40 10.76 11.57
C VAL A 153 7.34 10.47 12.62
N ALA A 154 7.70 9.85 13.74
CA ALA A 154 6.76 9.54 14.81
C ALA A 154 6.16 10.83 15.42
N LYS A 155 6.97 11.88 15.59
CA LYS A 155 6.48 13.19 16.08
C LYS A 155 5.53 13.90 15.11
N VAL A 156 5.58 13.59 13.81
CA VAL A 156 4.63 14.16 12.85
C VAL A 156 3.22 13.63 13.12
N PHE A 157 3.08 12.33 13.42
CA PHE A 157 1.77 11.71 13.69
C PHE A 157 1.39 11.70 15.17
N GLY A 158 2.33 12.06 16.05
CA GLY A 158 2.06 12.32 17.46
C GLY A 158 1.13 13.52 17.68
N PRO A 159 0.61 13.69 18.91
CA PRO A 159 -0.21 14.84 19.29
C PRO A 159 0.46 16.18 18.93
#